data_AF-A0A2M9ZVH7-F1
#
_entry.id   AF-A0A2M9ZVH7-F1
#
_cell.length_a   1.000
_cell.length_b   1.000
_cell.length_c   1.000
_cell.angle_alpha   90.00
_cell.angle_beta   90.00
_cell.angle_gamma   90.00
#
_symmetry.space_group_name_H-M   'P 1'
#
loop_
_entity.id
_entity.type
_entity.pdbx_description
1 polymer ?
#
loop_
_entity_poly.entity_id
_entity_poly.type
_entity_poly.pdbx_seq_one_letter_code
_entity_poly.pdbx_strand_id
1 'polypeptide(L)'
;MSRETYPKEELESYRKVQALAYEAVESVRKELYPGITEKEAARKIDDYIRNAGGTSFFHYGFAWFGDRTAFRGFKRPLSLNYLKKGEGLLPHFGGKFQPSNRRLEEGMAVILDVAPTFAGRAADVGYAFSFGKNPEHDKALANLEEYRGLILRRVLEERTLAEIYLEVDARIRASGYVNCHSIYPQGVLGHKVGRLPAYNFPGGRVNGFPFQTFAYLFPQMIKDLIPGVSGHSPLWGEGSDFRAEPGLWAVEPHIGKIYNGSKESESFGAKWEEILVVTDSTAYWLDEDLPHVRLWKEKNKSKSGAKKQKEKVPA
;
A
#
# COMPACT_ATOMS: atom_id res chain seq x y z
N MET A 1 10.69 -5.05 -15.60
CA MET A 1 12.05 -4.67 -15.13
C MET A 1 12.94 -5.90 -15.16
N SER A 2 14.26 -5.73 -15.29
CA SER A 2 15.22 -6.83 -15.15
C SER A 2 15.25 -7.34 -13.71
N ARG A 3 15.87 -8.51 -13.49
CA ARG A 3 16.43 -8.88 -12.18
C ARG A 3 17.31 -7.74 -11.69
N GLU A 4 17.11 -7.32 -10.45
CA GLU A 4 17.88 -6.26 -9.81
C GLU A 4 18.49 -6.80 -8.52
N THR A 5 19.75 -6.46 -8.29
CA THR A 5 20.43 -6.74 -7.02
C THR A 5 21.05 -5.46 -6.53
N TYR A 6 21.01 -5.25 -5.21
CA TYR A 6 21.41 -4.00 -4.59
C TYR A 6 22.52 -4.28 -3.57
N PRO A 7 23.65 -3.54 -3.61
CA PRO A 7 24.62 -3.61 -2.54
C PRO A 7 24.01 -3.03 -1.24
N LYS A 8 24.61 -3.39 -0.11
CA LYS A 8 24.09 -3.02 1.22
C LYS A 8 23.91 -1.52 1.39
N GLU A 9 24.85 -0.72 0.88
CA GLU A 9 24.83 0.74 0.96
C GLU A 9 23.64 1.35 0.19
N GLU A 10 23.26 0.72 -0.92
CA GLU A 10 22.11 1.14 -1.71
C GLU A 10 20.81 0.74 -1.01
N LEU A 11 20.73 -0.46 -0.43
CA LEU A 11 19.60 -0.88 0.42
C LEU A 11 19.40 0.06 1.62
N GLU A 12 20.46 0.47 2.30
CA GLU A 12 20.38 1.47 3.38
C GLU A 12 19.84 2.82 2.88
N SER A 13 20.13 3.19 1.64
CA SER A 13 19.57 4.40 1.04
C SER A 13 18.07 4.25 0.81
N TYR A 14 17.59 3.13 0.27
CA TYR A 14 16.15 2.85 0.15
C TYR A 14 15.45 2.78 1.50
N ARG A 15 16.08 2.18 2.52
CA ARG A 15 15.56 2.11 3.89
C ARG A 15 15.35 3.52 4.46
N LYS A 16 16.31 4.43 4.25
CA LYS A 16 16.17 5.84 4.63
C LYS A 16 15.02 6.55 3.93
N VAL A 17 14.82 6.30 2.62
CA VAL A 17 13.68 6.88 1.88
C VAL A 17 12.35 6.38 2.43
N GLN A 18 12.24 5.07 2.69
CA GLN A 18 11.04 4.49 3.30
C GLN A 18 10.78 5.05 4.71
N ALA A 19 11.80 5.14 5.55
CA ALA A 19 11.68 5.71 6.89
C ALA A 19 11.20 7.17 6.84
N LEU A 20 11.74 7.99 5.94
CA LEU A 20 11.33 9.38 5.75
C LEU A 20 9.89 9.49 5.22
N ALA A 21 9.49 8.60 4.30
CA ALA A 21 8.10 8.54 3.82
C ALA A 21 7.13 8.23 4.96
N TYR A 22 7.48 7.29 5.84
CA TYR A 22 6.70 7.00 7.04
C TYR A 22 6.71 8.15 8.06
N GLU A 23 7.85 8.81 8.25
CA GLU A 23 7.96 10.00 9.10
C GLU A 23 7.01 11.12 8.62
N ALA A 24 6.93 11.34 7.30
CA ALA A 24 6.04 12.32 6.70
C ALA A 24 4.56 12.06 7.05
N VAL A 25 4.08 10.83 6.84
CA VAL A 25 2.68 10.48 7.13
C VAL A 25 2.39 10.43 8.63
N GLU A 26 3.35 10.03 9.48
CA GLU A 26 3.22 10.12 10.94
C GLU A 26 3.20 11.57 11.44
N SER A 27 3.95 12.48 10.80
CA SER A 27 3.90 13.92 11.08
C SER A 27 2.54 14.49 10.70
N VAL A 28 2.05 14.20 9.48
CA VAL A 28 0.74 14.67 9.02
C VAL A 28 -0.39 14.14 9.90
N ARG A 29 -0.32 12.88 10.36
CA ARG A 29 -1.28 12.33 11.33
C ARG A 29 -1.45 13.24 12.56
N LYS A 30 -0.37 13.80 13.10
CA LYS A 30 -0.39 14.68 14.29
C LYS A 30 -1.02 16.05 14.02
N GLU A 31 -1.08 16.45 12.75
CA GLU A 31 -1.66 17.72 12.31
C GLU A 31 -3.12 17.60 11.83
N LEU A 32 -3.68 16.38 11.77
CA LEU A 32 -5.07 16.20 11.38
C LEU A 32 -6.02 16.74 12.46
N TYR A 33 -7.12 17.33 12.00
CA TYR A 33 -8.16 17.89 12.87
C TYR A 33 -9.55 17.66 12.25
N PRO A 34 -10.64 17.64 13.05
CA PRO A 34 -11.98 17.47 12.50
C PRO A 34 -12.29 18.53 11.45
N GLY A 35 -12.78 18.09 10.29
CA GLY A 35 -13.14 18.96 9.17
C GLY A 35 -12.05 19.13 8.11
N ILE A 36 -10.79 18.77 8.36
CA ILE A 36 -9.74 18.76 7.31
C ILE A 36 -10.17 17.84 6.16
N THR A 37 -9.91 18.24 4.93
CA THR A 37 -10.24 17.43 3.75
C THR A 37 -9.11 16.48 3.36
N GLU A 38 -9.44 15.40 2.66
CA GLU A 38 -8.44 14.49 2.08
C GLU A 38 -7.41 15.25 1.24
N LYS A 39 -7.85 16.21 0.41
CA LYS A 39 -6.94 17.05 -0.40
C LYS A 39 -5.96 17.87 0.43
N GLU A 40 -6.39 18.41 1.56
CA GLU A 40 -5.53 19.19 2.46
C GLU A 40 -4.52 18.29 3.17
N ALA A 41 -4.95 17.13 3.66
CA ALA A 41 -4.07 16.14 4.27
C ALA A 41 -3.01 15.63 3.26
N ALA A 42 -3.43 15.27 2.05
CA ALA A 42 -2.54 14.86 0.96
C ALA A 42 -1.50 15.94 0.63
N ARG A 43 -1.92 17.21 0.56
CA ARG A 43 -0.99 18.34 0.30
C ARG A 43 0.05 18.48 1.40
N LYS A 44 -0.34 18.33 2.67
CA LYS A 44 0.61 18.36 3.80
C LYS A 44 1.70 17.30 3.68
N ILE A 45 1.35 16.10 3.19
CA ILE A 45 2.34 15.04 2.91
C ILE A 45 3.31 15.50 1.82
N ASP A 46 2.78 16.03 0.72
CA ASP A 46 3.62 16.50 -0.39
C ASP A 46 4.58 17.62 0.05
N ASP A 47 4.10 18.56 0.85
CA ASP A 47 4.88 19.69 1.35
C ASP A 47 5.96 19.22 2.32
N TYR A 48 5.66 18.27 3.20
CA TYR A 48 6.64 17.64 4.07
C TYR A 48 7.78 17.00 3.26
N ILE A 49 7.44 16.17 2.27
CA ILE A 49 8.44 15.48 1.42
C ILE A 49 9.32 16.48 0.68
N ARG A 50 8.73 17.53 0.09
CA ARG A 50 9.51 18.56 -0.62
C ARG A 50 10.45 19.31 0.33
N ASN A 51 9.96 19.71 1.50
CA ASN A 51 10.78 20.40 2.50
C ASN A 51 11.93 19.54 3.03
N ALA A 52 11.74 18.22 3.08
CA ALA A 52 12.79 17.27 3.44
C ALA A 52 13.82 17.01 2.32
N GLY A 53 13.65 17.61 1.12
CA GLY A 53 14.56 17.47 -0.02
C GLY A 53 14.15 16.39 -1.02
N GLY A 54 12.89 15.94 -0.99
CA GLY A 54 12.34 15.00 -1.97
C GLY A 54 12.47 15.55 -3.39
N THR A 55 13.12 14.77 -4.26
CA THR A 55 13.43 15.18 -5.64
C THR A 55 12.23 15.07 -6.57
N SER A 56 11.34 14.11 -6.32
CA SER A 56 10.10 13.92 -7.06
C SER A 56 9.20 12.88 -6.36
N PHE A 57 8.22 12.35 -7.09
CA PHE A 57 7.30 11.32 -6.63
C PHE A 57 7.13 10.23 -7.69
N PHE A 58 6.91 8.99 -7.26
CA PHE A 58 6.25 7.99 -8.10
C PHE A 58 4.76 8.33 -8.15
N HIS A 59 4.13 8.49 -6.99
CA HIS A 59 2.86 9.18 -6.85
C HIS A 59 2.88 10.14 -5.66
N TYR A 60 2.11 11.21 -5.79
CA TYR A 60 1.95 12.21 -4.75
C TYR A 60 1.15 11.65 -3.56
N GLY A 61 1.05 12.44 -2.49
CA GLY A 61 0.25 12.11 -1.33
C GLY A 61 -1.20 11.79 -1.68
N PHE A 62 -1.67 10.67 -1.16
CA PHE A 62 -3.06 10.25 -1.09
C PHE A 62 -3.53 10.30 0.37
N ALA A 63 -4.81 10.62 0.53
CA ALA A 63 -5.51 10.50 1.78
C ALA A 63 -6.92 9.97 1.52
N TRP A 64 -7.34 8.99 2.30
CA TRP A 64 -8.69 8.45 2.28
C TRP A 64 -9.26 8.44 3.69
N PHE A 65 -10.50 8.93 3.85
CA PHE A 65 -11.19 9.01 5.14
C PHE A 65 -12.48 8.18 5.15
N GLY A 66 -12.75 7.51 6.27
CA GLY A 66 -13.98 6.73 6.50
C GLY A 66 -14.14 5.61 5.47
N ASP A 67 -15.33 5.47 4.90
CA ASP A 67 -15.67 4.43 3.91
C ASP A 67 -14.80 4.43 2.65
N ARG A 68 -14.16 5.56 2.34
CA ARG A 68 -13.21 5.66 1.22
C ARG A 68 -11.93 4.88 1.46
N THR A 69 -11.55 4.64 2.72
CA THR A 69 -10.43 3.75 3.04
C THR A 69 -10.72 2.31 2.60
N ALA A 70 -11.97 1.85 2.62
CA ALA A 70 -12.35 0.52 2.15
C ALA A 70 -12.53 0.44 0.62
N PHE A 71 -12.32 1.55 -0.10
CA PHE A 71 -12.73 1.72 -1.49
C PHE A 71 -14.20 1.37 -1.76
N ARG A 72 -15.09 1.65 -0.80
CA ARG A 72 -16.52 1.41 -0.96
C ARG A 72 -17.05 2.18 -2.18
N GLY A 73 -17.70 1.45 -3.10
CA GLY A 73 -18.26 2.05 -4.32
C GLY A 73 -17.22 2.50 -5.36
N PHE A 74 -15.94 2.18 -5.15
CA PHE A 74 -14.92 2.37 -6.17
C PHE A 74 -15.02 1.23 -7.18
N LYS A 75 -14.50 1.48 -8.37
CA LYS A 75 -14.40 0.49 -9.43
C LYS A 75 -12.95 0.46 -9.90
N ARG A 76 -12.52 -0.59 -10.57
CA ARG A 76 -11.14 -0.74 -11.04
C ARG A 76 -10.90 -0.03 -12.37
N PRO A 77 -9.97 0.93 -12.50
CA PRO A 77 -9.73 1.63 -13.77
C PRO A 77 -9.46 0.66 -14.93
N LEU A 78 -10.08 0.87 -16.10
CA LEU A 78 -9.69 0.27 -17.40
C LEU A 78 -9.65 -1.29 -17.52
N SER A 79 -10.33 -2.07 -16.67
CA SER A 79 -10.40 -3.54 -16.83
C SER A 79 -11.03 -3.98 -18.17
N LEU A 80 -10.33 -4.77 -19.00
CA LEU A 80 -10.93 -5.35 -20.22
C LEU A 80 -12.14 -6.28 -19.93
N ASN A 81 -12.35 -6.67 -18.66
CA ASN A 81 -13.57 -7.36 -18.21
C ASN A 81 -14.84 -6.49 -18.28
N TYR A 82 -14.71 -5.18 -18.51
CA TYR A 82 -15.83 -4.25 -18.69
C TYR A 82 -16.83 -4.72 -19.75
N LEU A 83 -16.35 -5.36 -20.82
CA LEU A 83 -17.21 -5.88 -21.90
C LEU A 83 -17.99 -7.13 -21.50
N LYS A 84 -17.57 -7.87 -20.45
CA LYS A 84 -18.17 -9.16 -20.07
C LYS A 84 -19.16 -9.07 -18.89
N LYS A 85 -19.19 -7.97 -18.13
CA LYS A 85 -20.00 -7.83 -16.90
C LYS A 85 -21.05 -6.70 -16.92
N GLY A 86 -21.31 -6.05 -18.06
CA GLY A 86 -22.35 -5.02 -18.16
C GLY A 86 -22.05 -3.73 -17.39
N GLU A 87 -20.77 -3.47 -17.10
CA GLU A 87 -20.34 -2.36 -16.24
C GLU A 87 -19.97 -1.10 -17.03
N GLY A 88 -20.94 -0.44 -17.67
CA GLY A 88 -20.78 0.93 -18.22
C GLY A 88 -19.79 1.10 -19.40
N LEU A 89 -19.89 2.23 -20.11
CA LEU A 89 -19.28 2.42 -21.43
C LEU A 89 -17.90 3.13 -21.43
N LEU A 90 -17.49 3.75 -20.31
CA LEU A 90 -16.28 4.56 -20.27
C LEU A 90 -15.35 4.17 -19.10
N PRO A 91 -14.07 3.92 -19.36
CA PRO A 91 -13.10 3.69 -18.30
C PRO A 91 -12.88 4.96 -17.46
N HIS A 92 -12.92 4.83 -16.13
CA HIS A 92 -12.48 5.91 -15.23
C HIS A 92 -10.97 5.80 -15.01
N PHE A 93 -10.24 6.90 -15.23
CA PHE A 93 -8.77 6.96 -15.10
C PHE A 93 -8.29 7.07 -13.64
N GLY A 94 -8.87 6.30 -12.73
CA GLY A 94 -8.48 6.33 -11.31
C GLY A 94 -8.95 7.57 -10.53
N GLY A 95 -9.82 8.41 -11.11
CA GLY A 95 -10.30 9.64 -10.46
C GLY A 95 -10.94 9.43 -9.08
N LYS A 96 -11.63 8.29 -8.86
CA LYS A 96 -12.21 7.95 -7.56
C LYS A 96 -11.18 7.73 -6.45
N PHE A 97 -9.97 7.32 -6.80
CA PHE A 97 -8.86 7.11 -5.86
C PHE A 97 -8.21 8.43 -5.45
N GLN A 98 -8.44 9.52 -6.18
CA GLN A 98 -7.85 10.81 -5.82
C GLN A 98 -8.38 11.32 -4.47
N PRO A 99 -7.55 12.06 -3.72
CA PRO A 99 -8.01 12.79 -2.54
C PRO A 99 -9.18 13.69 -2.94
N SER A 100 -10.28 13.60 -2.20
CA SER A 100 -11.52 14.32 -2.46
C SER A 100 -11.72 15.48 -1.47
N ASN A 101 -12.91 16.09 -1.52
CA ASN A 101 -13.32 17.07 -0.50
C ASN A 101 -13.96 16.40 0.72
N ARG A 102 -13.89 15.06 0.86
CA ARG A 102 -14.35 14.36 2.06
C ARG A 102 -13.62 14.92 3.28
N ARG A 103 -14.40 15.32 4.27
CA ARG A 103 -13.92 15.87 5.53
C ARG A 103 -13.69 14.76 6.55
N LEU A 104 -12.66 14.92 7.37
CA LEU A 104 -12.35 14.02 8.47
C LEU A 104 -13.30 14.25 9.64
N GLU A 105 -13.78 13.17 10.24
CA GLU A 105 -14.60 13.21 11.46
C GLU A 105 -14.03 12.22 12.48
N GLU A 106 -14.32 12.48 13.76
CA GLU A 106 -13.94 11.59 14.86
C GLU A 106 -14.52 10.17 14.63
N GLY A 107 -13.71 9.15 14.88
CA GLY A 107 -14.04 7.74 14.67
C GLY A 107 -13.76 7.22 13.26
N MET A 108 -13.44 8.09 12.28
CA MET A 108 -13.13 7.63 10.93
C MET A 108 -11.78 6.90 10.86
N ALA A 109 -11.73 5.84 10.06
CA ALA A 109 -10.47 5.29 9.60
C ALA A 109 -9.80 6.27 8.62
N VAL A 110 -8.48 6.30 8.64
CA VAL A 110 -7.64 7.14 7.79
C VAL A 110 -6.56 6.27 7.17
N ILE A 111 -6.36 6.42 5.87
CA ILE A 111 -5.16 5.93 5.17
C ILE A 111 -4.45 7.14 4.56
N LEU A 112 -3.18 7.30 4.89
CA LEU A 112 -2.25 8.24 4.26
C LEU A 112 -1.22 7.44 3.48
N ASP A 113 -0.96 7.83 2.25
CA ASP A 113 -0.22 6.99 1.30
C ASP A 113 0.62 7.88 0.37
N VAL A 114 1.90 7.55 0.17
CA VAL A 114 2.83 8.38 -0.61
C VAL A 114 4.01 7.58 -1.11
N ALA A 115 4.43 7.87 -2.35
CA ALA A 115 5.60 7.27 -2.94
C ALA A 115 6.65 8.31 -3.36
N PRO A 116 7.45 8.85 -2.41
CA PRO A 116 8.42 9.89 -2.71
C PRO A 116 9.68 9.32 -3.38
N THR A 117 10.44 10.19 -4.06
CA THR A 117 11.78 9.85 -4.54
C THR A 117 12.86 10.79 -4.01
N PHE A 118 13.97 10.21 -3.57
CA PHE A 118 15.16 10.93 -3.14
C PHE A 118 16.38 10.46 -3.92
N ALA A 119 17.00 11.41 -4.65
CA ALA A 119 18.09 11.11 -5.58
C ALA A 119 17.74 9.94 -6.53
N GLY A 120 16.49 9.93 -7.02
CA GLY A 120 15.95 8.91 -7.92
C GLY A 120 15.47 7.61 -7.25
N ARG A 121 15.76 7.36 -5.97
CA ARG A 121 15.29 6.16 -5.26
C ARG A 121 13.86 6.35 -4.78
N ALA A 122 12.95 5.48 -5.19
CA ALA A 122 11.57 5.49 -4.73
C ALA A 122 11.38 4.57 -3.52
N ALA A 123 10.55 5.00 -2.58
CA ALA A 123 9.82 4.12 -1.69
C ALA A 123 8.32 4.33 -1.92
N ASP A 124 7.51 3.35 -1.60
CA ASP A 124 6.05 3.44 -1.59
C ASP A 124 5.57 3.01 -0.22
N VAL A 125 4.71 3.81 0.43
CA VAL A 125 4.25 3.54 1.79
C VAL A 125 2.78 3.89 1.96
N GLY A 126 2.12 3.05 2.74
CA GLY A 126 0.72 3.18 3.14
C GLY A 126 0.62 3.06 4.64
N TYR A 127 -0.03 4.05 5.26
CA TYR A 127 -0.15 4.18 6.70
C TYR A 127 -1.60 4.35 7.11
N ALA A 128 -2.11 3.37 7.84
CA ALA A 128 -3.50 3.33 8.29
C ALA A 128 -3.61 3.52 9.82
N PHE A 129 -4.60 4.29 10.25
CA PHE A 129 -4.93 4.52 11.67
C PHE A 129 -6.38 4.98 11.82
N SER A 130 -6.94 4.89 13.03
CA SER A 130 -8.21 5.54 13.35
C SER A 130 -7.97 6.96 13.85
N PHE A 131 -8.70 7.93 13.30
CA PHE A 131 -8.78 9.28 13.86
C PHE A 131 -9.80 9.25 14.99
N GLY A 132 -9.33 9.06 16.22
CA GLY A 132 -10.21 8.79 17.36
C GLY A 132 -10.40 7.31 17.66
N LYS A 133 -11.46 6.98 18.41
CA LYS A 133 -11.76 5.59 18.81
C LYS A 133 -12.47 4.84 17.68
N ASN A 134 -11.86 3.76 17.19
CA ASN A 134 -12.51 2.81 16.30
C ASN A 134 -11.97 1.38 16.56
N PRO A 135 -12.55 0.65 17.54
CA PRO A 135 -12.03 -0.65 17.97
C PRO A 135 -12.02 -1.72 16.87
N GLU A 136 -12.98 -1.69 15.95
CA GLU A 136 -13.04 -2.66 14.84
C GLU A 136 -11.92 -2.40 13.82
N HIS A 137 -11.60 -1.13 13.55
CA HIS A 137 -10.45 -0.75 12.74
C HIS A 137 -9.12 -1.12 13.43
N ASP A 138 -8.97 -0.85 14.73
CA ASP A 138 -7.77 -1.23 15.49
C ASP A 138 -7.54 -2.74 15.48
N LYS A 139 -8.62 -3.52 15.57
CA LYS A 139 -8.57 -4.98 15.42
C LYS A 139 -8.13 -5.38 14.01
N ALA A 140 -8.64 -4.72 12.97
CA ALA A 140 -8.26 -4.98 11.58
C ALA A 140 -6.75 -4.70 11.33
N LEU A 141 -6.25 -3.53 11.75
CA LEU A 141 -4.82 -3.21 11.70
C LEU A 141 -3.95 -4.26 12.39
N ALA A 142 -4.42 -4.74 13.53
CA ALA A 142 -3.67 -5.67 14.33
C ALA A 142 -3.79 -7.14 13.85
N ASN A 143 -4.69 -7.41 12.91
CA ASN A 143 -4.78 -8.69 12.19
C ASN A 143 -3.91 -8.69 10.93
N LEU A 144 -3.61 -7.52 10.35
CA LEU A 144 -2.76 -7.38 9.18
C LEU A 144 -1.32 -7.92 9.39
N GLU A 145 -0.88 -8.11 10.64
CA GLU A 145 0.40 -8.73 11.01
C GLU A 145 0.59 -10.10 10.32
N GLU A 146 -0.48 -10.87 10.18
CA GLU A 146 -0.40 -12.23 9.62
C GLU A 146 0.11 -12.21 8.17
N TYR A 147 -0.25 -11.19 7.40
CA TYR A 147 0.10 -11.11 5.98
C TYR A 147 1.59 -10.85 5.79
N ARG A 148 2.23 -10.08 6.69
CA ARG A 148 3.68 -9.82 6.63
C ARG A 148 4.47 -11.12 6.76
N GLY A 149 4.06 -12.00 7.68
CA GLY A 149 4.68 -13.32 7.85
C GLY A 149 4.31 -14.32 6.76
N LEU A 150 3.06 -14.32 6.32
CA LEU A 150 2.58 -15.20 5.24
C LEU A 150 3.32 -14.92 3.93
N ILE A 151 3.31 -13.67 3.48
CA ILE A 151 3.85 -13.26 2.18
C ILE A 151 5.33 -13.63 2.11
N LEU A 152 6.13 -13.22 3.12
CA LEU A 152 7.55 -13.54 3.16
C LEU A 152 7.79 -15.05 3.08
N ARG A 153 7.06 -15.83 3.89
CA ARG A 153 7.21 -17.29 3.92
C ARG A 153 6.88 -17.92 2.57
N ARG A 154 5.83 -17.46 1.87
CA ARG A 154 5.48 -18.00 0.54
C ARG A 154 6.44 -17.58 -0.57
N VAL A 155 7.01 -16.38 -0.48
CA VAL A 155 8.11 -15.96 -1.38
C VAL A 155 9.33 -16.87 -1.18
N LEU A 156 9.69 -17.19 0.07
CA LEU A 156 10.78 -18.11 0.39
C LEU A 156 10.50 -19.56 -0.04
N GLU A 157 9.23 -19.97 -0.07
CA GLU A 157 8.80 -21.27 -0.64
C GLU A 157 8.77 -21.28 -2.18
N GLU A 158 9.21 -20.20 -2.82
CA GLU A 158 9.22 -20.01 -4.28
C GLU A 158 7.85 -20.18 -4.95
N ARG A 159 6.78 -19.83 -4.23
CA ARG A 159 5.42 -19.75 -4.78
C ARG A 159 5.34 -18.67 -5.86
N THR A 160 4.43 -18.85 -6.82
CA THR A 160 4.17 -17.79 -7.80
C THR A 160 3.46 -16.62 -7.11
N LEU A 161 3.66 -15.41 -7.63
CA LEU A 161 3.00 -14.21 -7.12
C LEU A 161 1.47 -14.37 -7.13
N ALA A 162 0.92 -15.03 -8.17
CA ALA A 162 -0.50 -15.39 -8.26
C ALA A 162 -0.96 -16.32 -7.12
N GLU A 163 -0.22 -17.40 -6.80
CA GLU A 163 -0.55 -18.28 -5.67
C GLU A 163 -0.60 -17.51 -4.35
N ILE A 164 0.36 -16.62 -4.11
CA ILE A 164 0.42 -15.81 -2.89
C ILE A 164 -0.75 -14.83 -2.83
N TYR A 165 -1.05 -14.17 -3.94
CA TYR A 165 -2.19 -13.26 -4.06
C TYR A 165 -3.50 -13.98 -3.69
N LEU A 166 -3.73 -15.17 -4.26
CA LEU A 166 -4.93 -15.95 -4.03
C LEU A 166 -5.03 -16.45 -2.59
N GLU A 167 -3.92 -16.84 -1.96
CA GLU A 167 -3.93 -17.23 -0.54
C GLU A 167 -4.20 -16.03 0.38
N VAL A 168 -3.60 -14.87 0.11
CA VAL A 168 -3.89 -13.62 0.84
C VAL A 168 -5.37 -13.29 0.72
N ASP A 169 -5.91 -13.28 -0.50
CA ASP A 169 -7.33 -13.01 -0.77
C ASP A 169 -8.26 -13.99 -0.05
N ALA A 170 -7.96 -15.30 -0.10
CA ALA A 170 -8.73 -16.32 0.60
C ALA A 170 -8.76 -16.09 2.12
N ARG A 171 -7.63 -15.71 2.72
CA ARG A 171 -7.55 -15.40 4.16
C ARG A 171 -8.27 -14.11 4.53
N ILE A 172 -8.16 -13.06 3.71
CA ILE A 172 -8.92 -11.82 3.88
C ILE A 172 -10.42 -12.13 3.94
N ARG A 173 -10.91 -12.92 2.97
CA ARG A 173 -12.31 -13.35 2.89
C ARG A 173 -12.72 -14.20 4.09
N ALA A 174 -11.90 -15.17 4.50
CA ALA A 174 -12.15 -16.02 5.66
C ALA A 174 -12.24 -15.21 6.98
N SER A 175 -11.50 -14.11 7.08
CA SER A 175 -11.54 -13.19 8.23
C SER A 175 -12.72 -12.20 8.19
N GLY A 176 -13.63 -12.31 7.21
CA GLY A 176 -14.82 -11.48 7.10
C GLY A 176 -14.57 -10.05 6.61
N TYR A 177 -13.47 -9.87 5.87
CA TYR A 177 -13.09 -8.64 5.17
C TYR A 177 -13.18 -8.83 3.65
N VAL A 178 -13.12 -7.72 2.92
CA VAL A 178 -12.96 -7.68 1.47
C VAL A 178 -11.52 -7.36 1.12
N ASN A 179 -11.06 -7.90 0.00
CA ASN A 179 -9.78 -7.59 -0.60
C ASN A 179 -9.88 -6.26 -1.37
N CYS A 180 -9.35 -5.19 -0.78
CA CYS A 180 -9.34 -3.86 -1.40
C CYS A 180 -8.30 -3.76 -2.53
N HIS A 181 -7.23 -4.55 -2.47
CA HIS A 181 -6.17 -4.53 -3.47
C HIS A 181 -6.65 -5.02 -4.85
N SER A 182 -7.69 -5.86 -4.90
CA SER A 182 -8.38 -6.26 -6.15
C SER A 182 -8.99 -5.10 -6.94
N ILE A 183 -9.23 -3.96 -6.27
CA ILE A 183 -9.86 -2.76 -6.83
C ILE A 183 -8.83 -1.75 -7.34
N TYR A 184 -7.57 -1.83 -6.90
CA TYR A 184 -6.50 -0.96 -7.40
C TYR A 184 -6.39 -0.96 -8.93
N PRO A 185 -5.84 0.10 -9.55
CA PRO A 185 -5.37 -0.01 -10.92
C PRO A 185 -4.51 -1.27 -11.07
N GLN A 186 -4.85 -2.14 -12.03
CA GLN A 186 -4.21 -3.46 -12.20
C GLN A 186 -4.35 -4.48 -11.05
N GLY A 187 -5.08 -4.17 -9.98
CA GLY A 187 -5.51 -5.12 -8.96
C GLY A 187 -4.35 -5.83 -8.27
N VAL A 188 -3.38 -5.06 -7.81
CA VAL A 188 -2.09 -5.56 -7.37
C VAL A 188 -2.00 -5.64 -5.85
N LEU A 189 -1.40 -6.71 -5.33
CA LEU A 189 -0.95 -6.84 -3.94
C LEU A 189 0.39 -6.11 -3.70
N GLY A 190 1.10 -5.77 -4.78
CA GLY A 190 2.35 -5.05 -4.73
C GLY A 190 2.96 -4.84 -6.10
N HIS A 191 4.09 -4.16 -6.16
CA HIS A 191 4.84 -3.95 -7.39
C HIS A 191 6.32 -3.73 -7.13
N LYS A 192 7.15 -3.90 -8.16
CA LYS A 192 8.56 -3.53 -8.06
C LYS A 192 8.68 -2.01 -7.84
N VAL A 193 9.56 -1.65 -6.91
CA VAL A 193 10.06 -0.28 -6.71
C VAL A 193 11.54 -0.26 -6.98
N GLY A 194 12.07 0.91 -7.33
CA GLY A 194 13.45 0.99 -7.77
C GLY A 194 13.88 2.42 -8.01
N ARG A 195 14.88 2.60 -8.87
CA ARG A 195 15.38 3.92 -9.22
C ARG A 195 14.54 4.45 -10.37
N LEU A 196 13.78 5.53 -10.14
CA LEU A 196 13.08 6.19 -11.22
C LEU A 196 14.07 6.96 -12.10
N PRO A 197 13.91 6.93 -13.42
CA PRO A 197 14.71 7.74 -14.32
C PRO A 197 14.49 9.22 -14.04
N ALA A 198 15.58 9.99 -13.95
CA ALA A 198 15.54 11.43 -13.79
C ALA A 198 15.26 12.09 -15.16
N TYR A 199 13.99 12.15 -15.55
CA TYR A 199 13.60 12.91 -16.73
C TYR A 199 13.42 14.39 -16.35
N ASN A 200 14.01 15.30 -17.13
CA ASN A 200 13.85 16.75 -16.95
C ASN A 200 12.50 17.24 -17.53
N PHE A 201 11.39 16.60 -17.17
CA PHE A 201 10.05 17.08 -17.54
C PHE A 201 9.64 18.26 -16.65
N PRO A 202 8.87 19.23 -17.17
CA PRO A 202 8.27 20.27 -16.34
C PRO A 202 7.40 19.63 -15.24
N GLY A 203 7.48 20.19 -14.04
CA GLY A 203 6.70 19.71 -12.89
C GLY A 203 5.19 19.79 -13.12
N GLY A 204 4.42 18.96 -12.43
CA GLY A 204 2.96 18.90 -12.56
C GLY A 204 2.36 17.61 -12.00
N ARG A 205 1.03 17.58 -11.84
CA ARG A 205 0.26 16.41 -11.38
C ARG A 205 -0.86 16.10 -12.37
N VAL A 206 -0.91 14.85 -12.84
CA VAL A 206 -2.05 14.28 -13.56
C VAL A 206 -2.56 13.09 -12.76
N ASN A 207 -3.78 13.18 -12.23
CA ASN A 207 -4.40 12.14 -11.40
C ASN A 207 -3.50 11.61 -10.27
N GLY A 208 -2.80 12.48 -9.55
CA GLY A 208 -1.96 12.07 -8.42
C GLY A 208 -0.58 11.53 -8.80
N PHE A 209 -0.23 11.52 -10.09
CA PHE A 209 1.08 11.09 -10.56
C PHE A 209 1.82 12.22 -11.29
N PRO A 210 3.15 12.30 -11.19
CA PRO A 210 3.97 13.10 -12.10
C PRO A 210 3.95 12.56 -13.53
N PHE A 211 4.18 13.43 -14.52
CA PHE A 211 4.31 13.05 -15.93
C PHE A 211 5.40 12.00 -16.17
N GLN A 212 6.52 12.10 -15.46
CA GLN A 212 7.62 11.13 -15.53
C GLN A 212 7.18 9.71 -15.14
N THR A 213 6.21 9.56 -14.21
CA THR A 213 5.72 8.24 -13.79
C THR A 213 4.95 7.59 -14.91
N PHE A 214 4.11 8.35 -15.63
CA PHE A 214 3.46 7.84 -16.84
C PHE A 214 4.49 7.46 -17.91
N ALA A 215 5.52 8.27 -18.14
CA ALA A 215 6.59 7.95 -19.08
C ALA A 215 7.37 6.68 -18.69
N TYR A 216 7.57 6.44 -17.39
CA TYR A 216 8.20 5.24 -16.86
C TYR A 216 7.31 3.99 -16.96
N LEU A 217 6.02 4.11 -16.65
CA LEU A 217 5.07 2.99 -16.68
C LEU A 217 4.63 2.63 -18.11
N PHE A 218 4.58 3.58 -19.04
CA PHE A 218 4.03 3.38 -20.38
C PHE A 218 4.74 2.28 -21.19
N PRO A 219 6.09 2.23 -21.29
CA PRO A 219 6.79 1.13 -21.97
C PRO A 219 6.49 -0.24 -21.35
N GLN A 220 6.22 -0.27 -20.04
CA GLN A 220 5.93 -1.50 -19.31
C GLN A 220 4.51 -1.99 -19.58
N MET A 221 3.54 -1.08 -19.63
CA MET A 221 2.16 -1.38 -20.03
C MET A 221 2.07 -1.89 -21.48
N ILE A 222 2.90 -1.36 -22.40
CA ILE A 222 2.93 -1.82 -23.79
C ILE A 222 3.51 -3.23 -23.91
N LYS A 223 4.55 -3.57 -23.13
CA LYS A 223 5.13 -4.93 -23.13
C LYS A 223 4.11 -5.99 -22.68
N ASP A 224 3.33 -5.67 -21.67
CA ASP A 224 2.29 -6.58 -21.13
C ASP A 224 1.11 -6.79 -22.10
N LEU A 225 0.97 -5.96 -23.15
CA LEU A 225 -0.04 -6.10 -24.21
C LEU A 225 0.41 -6.98 -25.39
N ILE A 226 1.68 -7.38 -25.45
CA ILE A 226 2.21 -8.20 -26.55
C ILE A 226 1.95 -9.69 -26.25
N PRO A 227 1.11 -10.39 -27.05
CA PRO A 227 0.83 -11.81 -26.84
C PRO A 227 2.11 -12.64 -26.96
N GLY A 228 2.38 -13.50 -25.98
CA GLY A 228 3.56 -14.38 -25.97
C GLY A 228 4.79 -13.83 -25.24
N VAL A 229 4.78 -12.58 -24.77
CA VAL A 229 5.77 -12.06 -23.82
C VAL A 229 5.28 -12.38 -22.40
N SER A 230 5.21 -13.67 -22.08
CA SER A 230 4.83 -14.16 -20.74
C SER A 230 6.08 -14.51 -19.94
N GLY A 231 6.23 -13.90 -18.76
CA GLY A 231 7.20 -14.38 -17.76
C GLY A 231 7.57 -13.40 -16.67
N HIS A 232 7.47 -12.09 -16.91
CA HIS A 232 8.08 -11.11 -16.00
C HIS A 232 7.32 -9.77 -16.03
N SER A 233 6.50 -9.49 -15.01
CA SER A 233 5.85 -8.19 -14.81
C SER A 233 6.31 -7.58 -13.49
N PRO A 234 6.50 -6.24 -13.41
CA PRO A 234 6.75 -5.57 -12.15
C PRO A 234 5.49 -5.45 -11.30
N LEU A 235 4.35 -6.01 -11.73
CA LEU A 235 3.09 -6.00 -11.00
C LEU A 235 2.83 -7.38 -10.37
N TRP A 236 2.36 -7.37 -9.13
CA TRP A 236 1.97 -8.56 -8.38
C TRP A 236 0.44 -8.63 -8.28
N GLY A 237 -0.21 -9.40 -9.15
CA GLY A 237 -1.66 -9.60 -9.11
C GLY A 237 -2.04 -11.07 -9.35
N GLU A 238 -3.36 -11.30 -9.48
CA GLU A 238 -3.94 -12.64 -9.71
C GLU A 238 -3.37 -13.32 -10.98
N GLY A 239 -3.01 -12.56 -12.00
CA GLY A 239 -2.44 -13.08 -13.25
C GLY A 239 -0.91 -13.26 -13.25
N SER A 240 -0.23 -12.96 -12.14
CA SER A 240 1.24 -13.01 -12.06
C SER A 240 1.74 -14.44 -11.82
N ASP A 241 1.56 -15.32 -12.79
CA ASP A 241 1.95 -16.74 -12.72
C ASP A 241 3.47 -16.96 -12.94
N PHE A 242 4.26 -16.27 -12.12
CA PHE A 242 5.71 -16.34 -12.06
C PHE A 242 6.17 -15.99 -10.64
N ARG A 243 7.39 -16.35 -10.28
CA ARG A 243 7.96 -16.13 -8.94
C ARG A 243 8.37 -14.67 -8.73
N ALA A 244 8.48 -14.25 -7.47
CA ALA A 244 9.08 -12.96 -7.13
C ALA A 244 10.53 -12.93 -7.64
N GLU A 245 10.83 -12.01 -8.56
CA GLU A 245 12.20 -11.83 -9.01
C GLU A 245 13.02 -11.01 -8.02
N PRO A 246 14.35 -11.19 -7.99
CA PRO A 246 15.26 -10.28 -7.33
C PRO A 246 15.00 -8.82 -7.67
N GLY A 247 15.03 -8.00 -6.62
CA GLY A 247 14.73 -6.59 -6.63
C GLY A 247 14.01 -6.15 -5.36
N LEU A 248 13.50 -4.93 -5.39
CA LEU A 248 12.68 -4.37 -4.31
C LEU A 248 11.22 -4.40 -4.72
N TRP A 249 10.35 -4.84 -3.82
CA TRP A 249 8.91 -4.90 -4.03
C TRP A 249 8.21 -4.10 -2.94
N ALA A 250 7.44 -3.07 -3.31
CA ALA A 250 6.46 -2.50 -2.40
C ALA A 250 5.28 -3.47 -2.31
N VAL A 251 4.97 -3.92 -1.10
CA VAL A 251 3.93 -4.92 -0.84
C VAL A 251 2.88 -4.32 0.07
N GLU A 252 1.61 -4.36 -0.33
CA GLU A 252 0.55 -3.52 0.21
C GLU A 252 -0.76 -4.28 0.52
N PRO A 253 -0.77 -5.25 1.46
CA PRO A 253 -2.03 -5.90 1.83
C PRO A 253 -3.01 -4.88 2.39
N HIS A 254 -4.17 -4.81 1.74
CA HIS A 254 -5.23 -3.86 2.05
C HIS A 254 -6.57 -4.61 2.22
N ILE A 255 -7.12 -4.54 3.44
CA ILE A 255 -8.40 -5.15 3.81
C ILE A 255 -9.48 -4.10 4.03
N GLY A 256 -10.73 -4.44 3.70
CA GLY A 256 -11.89 -3.59 3.91
C GLY A 256 -12.98 -4.28 4.73
N LYS A 257 -13.63 -3.55 5.64
CA LYS A 257 -14.90 -3.93 6.24
C LYS A 257 -16.01 -3.11 5.60
N ILE A 258 -16.89 -3.80 4.86
CA ILE A 258 -18.01 -3.17 4.18
C ILE A 258 -19.29 -3.42 4.97
N TYR A 259 -19.93 -2.34 5.42
CA TYR A 259 -21.27 -2.36 5.96
C TYR A 259 -22.27 -1.87 4.91
N ASN A 260 -23.54 -2.26 5.05
CA ASN A 260 -24.64 -1.88 4.16
C ASN A 260 -25.79 -1.25 4.94
N GLY A 261 -26.69 -0.55 4.25
CA GLY A 261 -27.86 0.08 4.87
C GLY A 261 -27.48 1.29 5.73
N SER A 262 -28.01 1.38 6.96
CA SER A 262 -27.78 2.53 7.83
C SER A 262 -26.34 2.69 8.32
N LYS A 263 -25.50 1.65 8.17
CA LYS A 263 -24.11 1.62 8.64
C LYS A 263 -23.07 1.86 7.54
N GLU A 264 -23.48 2.24 6.33
CA GLU A 264 -22.56 2.34 5.20
C GLU A 264 -21.37 3.25 5.44
N SER A 265 -21.60 4.39 6.11
CA SER A 265 -20.56 5.35 6.49
C SER A 265 -19.58 4.83 7.54
N GLU A 266 -19.93 3.75 8.26
CA GLU A 266 -19.05 3.07 9.21
C GLU A 266 -18.09 2.10 8.52
N SER A 267 -18.20 1.90 7.20
CA SER A 267 -17.25 1.07 6.44
C SER A 267 -15.84 1.65 6.57
N PHE A 268 -14.84 0.78 6.59
CA PHE A 268 -13.44 1.20 6.74
C PHE A 268 -12.50 0.21 6.09
N GLY A 269 -11.30 0.68 5.74
CA GLY A 269 -10.19 -0.12 5.25
C GLY A 269 -8.96 0.09 6.12
N ALA A 270 -8.07 -0.88 6.09
CA ALA A 270 -6.79 -0.86 6.77
C ALA A 270 -5.73 -1.44 5.82
N LYS A 271 -4.58 -0.77 5.71
CA LYS A 271 -3.43 -1.26 4.94
C LYS A 271 -2.12 -0.94 5.68
N TRP A 272 -1.07 -1.65 5.29
CA TRP A 272 0.31 -1.20 5.42
C TRP A 272 1.00 -1.43 4.09
N GLU A 273 2.10 -0.73 3.84
CA GLU A 273 2.92 -0.97 2.66
C GLU A 273 4.39 -0.69 2.95
N GLU A 274 5.24 -1.68 2.68
CA GLU A 274 6.68 -1.61 2.93
C GLU A 274 7.46 -2.41 1.88
N ILE A 275 8.77 -2.22 1.87
CA ILE A 275 9.68 -2.84 0.90
C ILE A 275 10.08 -4.25 1.35
N LEU A 276 9.74 -5.24 0.54
CA LEU A 276 10.32 -6.58 0.53
C LEU A 276 11.56 -6.60 -0.38
N VAL A 277 12.70 -7.03 0.17
CA VAL A 277 13.91 -7.32 -0.60
C VAL A 277 13.87 -8.77 -1.04
N VAL A 278 13.97 -9.00 -2.35
CA VAL A 278 14.13 -10.34 -2.93
C VAL A 278 15.52 -10.42 -3.56
N THR A 279 16.25 -11.49 -3.28
CA THR A 279 17.56 -11.78 -3.83
C THR A 279 17.53 -13.12 -4.57
N ASP A 280 18.66 -13.50 -5.16
CA ASP A 280 18.79 -14.78 -5.86
C ASP A 280 18.58 -16.01 -4.95
N SER A 281 18.76 -15.86 -3.63
CA SER A 281 18.79 -16.98 -2.68
C SER A 281 17.86 -16.82 -1.48
N THR A 282 17.31 -15.63 -1.25
CA THR A 282 16.48 -15.34 -0.07
C THR A 282 15.63 -14.09 -0.27
N ALA A 283 14.71 -13.85 0.67
CA ALA A 283 13.93 -12.63 0.78
C ALA A 283 13.82 -12.19 2.25
N TYR A 284 13.66 -10.89 2.48
CA TYR A 284 13.47 -10.30 3.81
C TYR A 284 12.87 -8.89 3.71
N TRP A 285 12.19 -8.44 4.75
CA TRP A 285 11.68 -7.07 4.83
C TRP A 285 12.82 -6.09 5.08
N LEU A 286 12.83 -4.96 4.35
CA LEU A 286 13.94 -4.01 4.38
C LEU A 286 14.10 -3.30 5.74
N ASP A 287 12.99 -3.11 6.45
CA ASP A 287 12.96 -2.39 7.72
C ASP A 287 12.12 -3.13 8.76
N GLU A 288 12.60 -3.12 9.99
CA GLU A 288 11.97 -3.75 11.15
C GLU A 288 11.46 -2.72 12.16
N ASP A 289 11.60 -1.42 11.86
CA ASP A 289 11.19 -0.30 12.71
C ASP A 289 10.22 0.65 11.99
N LEU A 290 9.12 0.07 11.50
CA LEU A 290 8.01 0.81 10.88
C LEU A 290 6.82 0.93 11.83
N PRO A 291 5.91 1.92 11.65
CA PRO A 291 4.83 2.19 12.59
C PRO A 291 3.93 0.97 12.88
N HIS A 292 3.53 0.22 11.84
CA HIS A 292 2.72 -0.99 12.00
C HIS A 292 3.50 -2.12 12.67
N VAL A 293 4.81 -2.24 12.39
CA VAL A 293 5.68 -3.23 13.04
C VAL A 293 5.85 -2.92 14.54
N ARG A 294 6.06 -1.65 14.90
CA ARG A 294 6.11 -1.20 16.30
C ARG A 294 4.80 -1.50 17.03
N LEU A 295 3.66 -1.19 16.41
CA LEU A 295 2.33 -1.47 16.95
C LEU A 295 2.15 -2.96 17.28
N TRP A 296 2.53 -3.86 16.37
CA TRP A 296 2.43 -5.30 16.62
C TRP A 296 3.39 -5.79 17.70
N LYS A 297 4.64 -5.28 17.73
CA LYS A 297 5.62 -5.58 18.78
C LYS A 297 5.09 -5.19 20.18
N GLU A 298 4.49 -4.02 20.31
CA GLU A 298 3.87 -3.55 21.57
C GLU A 298 2.70 -4.43 21.99
N LYS A 299 1.80 -4.78 21.07
CA LYS A 299 0.67 -5.68 21.32
C LYS A 299 1.12 -7.08 21.77
N ASN A 300 2.19 -7.62 21.17
CA ASN A 300 2.70 -8.94 21.53
C ASN A 300 3.42 -8.92 22.90
N LYS A 301 4.07 -7.81 23.26
CA LYS A 301 4.59 -7.57 24.63
C LYS A 301 3.46 -7.52 25.66
N SER A 302 2.36 -6.81 25.39
CA SER A 302 1.24 -6.71 26.33
C SER A 302 0.54 -8.07 26.54
N LYS A 303 0.32 -8.85 25.47
CA LYS A 303 -0.22 -10.22 25.56
C LYS A 303 0.65 -11.15 26.41
N SER A 304 1.96 -11.13 26.21
CA SER A 304 2.90 -11.98 26.96
C SER A 304 3.01 -11.58 28.43
N GLY A 305 2.96 -10.28 28.74
CA GLY A 305 2.88 -9.76 30.11
C GLY A 305 1.61 -10.18 30.83
N ALA A 306 0.45 -10.09 30.17
CA ALA A 306 -0.84 -10.52 30.72
C ALA A 306 -0.89 -12.04 31.00
N LYS A 307 -0.28 -12.86 30.12
CA LYS A 307 -0.17 -14.31 30.34
C LYS A 307 0.68 -14.64 31.58
N LYS A 308 1.84 -13.96 31.73
CA LYS A 308 2.72 -14.13 32.89
C LYS A 308 2.10 -13.67 34.21
N GLN A 309 1.18 -12.69 34.20
CA GLN A 309 0.45 -12.28 35.40
C GLN A 309 -0.64 -13.28 35.80
N LYS A 310 -1.36 -13.86 34.82
CA LYS A 310 -2.35 -14.92 35.10
C LYS A 310 -1.73 -16.20 35.66
N GLU A 311 -0.49 -16.52 35.29
CA GLU A 311 0.26 -17.67 35.83
C GLU A 311 0.82 -17.43 37.24
N LYS A 312 0.77 -16.19 37.77
CA LYS A 312 1.32 -15.79 39.07
C LYS A 312 0.29 -15.56 40.18
N VAL A 313 -1.00 -15.76 39.92
CA VAL A 313 -2.03 -15.70 40.97
C VAL A 313 -2.22 -17.12 41.53
N PRO A 314 -1.75 -17.44 42.75
CA PRO A 314 -2.07 -18.72 43.38
C PRO A 314 -3.55 -18.73 43.75
N ALA A 315 -4.16 -19.90 43.65
CA ALA A 315 -5.53 -20.18 44.11
C ALA A 315 -5.68 -19.97 45.63
#